data_AF-X0ZFD4-F1
#
_entry.id   AF-X0ZFD4-F1
#
_cell.length_a   1.000
_cell.length_b   1.000
_cell.length_c   1.000
_cell.angle_alpha   90.00
_cell.angle_beta   90.00
_cell.angle_gamma   90.00
#
_symmetry.space_group_name_H-M   'P 1'
#
loop_
_entity.id
_entity.type
_entity.pdbx_description
1 polymer ?
#
loop_
_entity_poly.entity_id
_entity_poly.type
_entity_poly.pdbx_seq_one_letter_code
_entity_poly.pdbx_strand_id
1 'polypeptide(L)'
;AFSAGTLSLPAQTEVATQGVAFQTDDEAVLNALSAYTAEIPKLQDQAVGLNVHPFAFAYYRNSANRIAQYLTGELSLDDALTRLQ
;
A
#
# COMPACT_ATOMS: atom_id res chain seq x y z
N ALA A 1 -15.02 -1.17 11.98
CA ALA A 1 -16.29 -0.78 11.32
C ALA A 1 -16.05 0.05 10.06
N PHE A 2 -15.39 1.21 10.15
CA PHE A 2 -15.15 2.09 8.99
C PHE A 2 -14.34 1.42 7.86
N SER A 3 -13.10 0.99 8.13
CA SER A 3 -12.21 0.40 7.11
C SER A 3 -12.79 -0.83 6.40
N ALA A 4 -13.62 -1.60 7.10
CA ALA A 4 -14.30 -2.76 6.57
C ALA A 4 -15.30 -2.40 5.46
N GLY A 5 -16.07 -1.33 5.66
CA GLY A 5 -17.10 -0.88 4.72
C GLY A 5 -16.59 0.07 3.64
N THR A 6 -15.49 0.79 3.88
CA THR A 6 -14.89 1.69 2.88
C THR A 6 -13.82 1.03 2.03
N LEU A 7 -13.48 -0.24 2.30
CA LEU A 7 -12.41 -0.99 1.63
C LEU A 7 -11.08 -0.25 1.60
N SER A 8 -10.82 0.52 2.66
CA SER A 8 -9.63 1.34 2.79
C SER A 8 -9.04 1.14 4.18
N LEU A 9 -7.76 0.77 4.23
CA LEU A 9 -7.03 0.72 5.49
C LEU A 9 -5.84 1.69 5.42
N PRO A 10 -5.91 2.85 6.10
CA PRO A 10 -4.71 3.66 6.29
C PRO A 10 -3.66 2.83 7.06
N ALA A 11 -2.37 3.20 6.96
CA ALA A 11 -1.25 2.53 7.64
C ALA A 11 -1.29 2.71 9.18
N GLN A 12 -2.37 2.24 9.81
CA GLN A 12 -2.66 2.34 11.23
C GLN A 12 -2.46 0.93 11.82
N THR A 13 -1.40 0.81 12.62
CA THR A 13 -0.89 -0.48 13.12
C THR A 13 -1.86 -1.20 14.05
N GLU A 14 -2.57 -0.46 14.90
CA GLU A 14 -3.47 -1.04 15.90
C GLU A 14 -4.70 -1.71 15.24
N VAL A 15 -5.31 -1.04 14.26
CA VAL A 15 -6.42 -1.56 13.45
C VAL A 15 -5.97 -2.75 12.61
N ALA A 16 -4.78 -2.67 12.00
CA ALA A 16 -4.23 -3.79 11.23
C ALA A 16 -3.96 -5.02 12.12
N THR A 17 -3.44 -4.81 13.33
CA THR A 17 -3.14 -5.89 14.30
C THR A 17 -4.41 -6.57 14.82
N GLN A 18 -5.52 -5.84 14.95
CA GLN A 18 -6.82 -6.40 15.34
C GLN A 18 -7.49 -7.21 14.22
N GLY A 19 -7.00 -7.07 12.98
CA GLY A 19 -7.62 -7.65 11.79
C GLY A 19 -8.84 -6.85 11.31
N VAL A 20 -9.05 -6.82 9.99
CA VAL A 20 -10.16 -6.09 9.37
C VAL A 20 -11.01 -7.06 8.54
N ALA A 21 -12.27 -7.23 8.94
CA ALA A 21 -13.24 -8.02 8.18
C ALA A 21 -13.80 -7.18 7.02
N PHE A 22 -13.05 -7.07 5.92
CA PHE A 22 -13.46 -6.31 4.73
C PHE A 22 -14.78 -6.85 4.15
N GLN A 23 -15.69 -5.94 3.79
CA GLN A 23 -17.01 -6.26 3.27
C GLN A 23 -16.99 -6.14 1.74
N THR A 24 -16.56 -7.21 1.07
CA THR A 24 -16.52 -7.29 -0.40
C THR A 24 -16.86 -8.71 -0.85
N ASP A 25 -17.58 -8.81 -1.96
CA ASP A 25 -17.89 -10.09 -2.63
C ASP A 25 -16.86 -10.45 -3.70
N ASP A 26 -15.91 -9.55 -3.98
CA ASP A 26 -14.80 -9.76 -4.91
C ASP A 26 -13.58 -10.38 -4.18
N GLU A 27 -13.25 -11.62 -4.52
CA GLU A 27 -12.12 -12.36 -3.94
C GLU A 27 -10.76 -11.70 -4.22
N ALA A 28 -10.58 -11.08 -5.39
CA ALA A 28 -9.32 -10.42 -5.72
C ALA A 28 -9.10 -9.18 -4.84
N VAL A 29 -10.17 -8.41 -4.59
CA VAL A 29 -10.15 -7.27 -3.67
C VAL A 29 -9.88 -7.73 -2.25
N LEU A 30 -10.56 -8.79 -1.79
CA LEU A 30 -10.35 -9.32 -0.44
C LEU A 30 -8.90 -9.78 -0.23
N ASN A 31 -8.33 -10.50 -1.21
CA ASN A 31 -6.96 -10.98 -1.16
C ASN A 31 -5.96 -9.82 -1.13
N ALA A 32 -6.15 -8.80 -1.97
CA ALA A 32 -5.27 -7.63 -2.00
C ALA A 32 -5.31 -6.84 -0.67
N LEU A 33 -6.50 -6.58 -0.13
CA LEU A 33 -6.67 -5.86 1.13
C LEU A 33 -6.12 -6.65 2.31
N SER A 34 -6.31 -7.97 2.33
CA SER A 34 -5.78 -8.85 3.37
C SER A 34 -4.26 -8.89 3.34
N ALA A 35 -3.67 -9.05 2.16
CA ALA A 35 -2.21 -9.03 1.99
C ALA A 35 -1.61 -7.69 2.43
N TYR A 36 -2.20 -6.57 1.99
CA TYR A 36 -1.75 -5.24 2.40
C TYR A 36 -1.85 -5.02 3.92
N THR A 37 -2.96 -5.45 4.54
CA THR A 37 -3.17 -5.35 5.99
C THR A 37 -2.10 -6.10 6.78
N ALA A 38 -1.67 -7.26 6.29
CA ALA A 38 -0.64 -8.06 6.94
C ALA A 38 0.77 -7.43 6.90
N GLU A 39 1.03 -6.49 5.98
CA GLU A 39 2.30 -5.78 5.90
C GLU A 39 2.39 -4.59 6.88
N ILE A 40 1.24 -3.99 7.27
CA ILE A 40 1.22 -2.77 8.09
C ILE A 40 1.97 -2.94 9.43
N PRO A 41 1.77 -4.03 10.22
CA PRO A 41 2.47 -4.19 11.50
C PRO A 41 3.99 -4.37 11.37
N LYS A 42 4.51 -4.60 10.17
CA LYS A 42 5.95 -4.74 9.91
C LYS A 42 6.64 -3.40 9.69
N LEU A 43 5.88 -2.32 9.50
CA LEU A 43 6.42 -0.99 9.26
C LEU A 43 7.01 -0.43 10.55
N GLN A 44 8.22 0.13 10.45
CA GLN A 44 8.81 0.93 11.52
C GLN A 44 8.14 2.30 11.57
N ASP A 45 8.01 2.90 12.76
CA ASP A 45 7.40 4.23 12.94
C ASP A 45 8.07 5.30 12.06
N GLN A 46 9.40 5.21 11.88
CA GLN A 46 10.16 6.08 11.00
C GLN A 46 9.72 5.96 9.54
N ALA A 47 9.42 4.75 9.07
CA ALA A 47 8.93 4.51 7.71
C ALA A 47 7.52 5.09 7.51
N VAL A 48 6.66 4.98 8.52
CA VAL A 48 5.33 5.61 8.51
C VAL A 48 5.47 7.14 8.46
N GLY A 49 6.39 7.70 9.26
CA GLY A 49 6.67 9.13 9.35
C GLY A 49 7.20 9.76 8.06
N LEU A 50 7.78 8.97 7.14
CA LEU A 50 8.15 9.48 5.82
C LEU A 50 6.93 10.01 5.06
N ASN A 51 5.77 9.36 5.16
CA ASN A 51 4.59 9.70 4.35
C ASN A 51 4.13 11.17 4.52
N VAL A 52 4.34 11.76 5.69
CA VAL A 52 3.97 13.14 6.01
C VAL A 52 5.15 14.12 5.97
N HIS A 53 6.34 13.64 5.58
CA HIS A 53 7.55 14.45 5.56
C HIS A 53 7.49 15.51 4.44
N PRO A 54 7.96 16.76 4.66
CA PRO A 54 7.89 17.83 3.66
C PRO A 54 8.56 17.49 2.32
N PHE A 55 9.55 16.60 2.33
CA PHE A 55 10.27 16.17 1.14
C PHE A 55 9.79 14.81 0.58
N ALA A 56 8.65 14.31 1.06
CA ALA A 56 8.12 13.01 0.66
C ALA A 56 7.83 12.88 -0.84
N PHE A 57 7.53 14.01 -1.49
CA PHE A 57 7.29 14.08 -2.93
C PHE A 57 8.43 13.48 -3.77
N ALA A 58 9.68 13.55 -3.27
CA ALA A 58 10.85 13.11 -4.01
C ALA A 58 10.81 11.59 -4.28
N TYR A 59 10.40 10.80 -3.29
CA TYR A 59 10.25 9.35 -3.47
C TYR A 59 8.87 8.99 -4.03
N TYR A 60 7.78 9.66 -3.62
CA TYR A 60 6.44 9.36 -4.16
C TYR A 60 6.32 9.56 -5.66
N ARG A 61 6.95 10.59 -6.21
CA ARG A 61 6.93 10.85 -7.66
C ARG A 61 7.63 9.73 -8.42
N ASN A 62 8.74 9.23 -7.89
CA ASN A 62 9.43 8.09 -8.49
C ASN A 62 8.51 6.85 -8.45
N SER A 63 7.93 6.53 -7.29
CA SER A 63 7.03 5.39 -7.12
C SER A 63 5.81 5.45 -8.04
N ALA A 64 5.13 6.60 -8.10
CA ALA A 64 3.98 6.81 -8.97
C ALA A 64 4.35 6.62 -10.45
N ASN A 65 5.51 7.13 -10.88
CA ASN A 65 5.98 6.95 -12.25
C ASN A 65 6.27 5.47 -12.57
N ARG A 66 6.96 4.73 -11.69
CA ARG A 66 7.28 3.30 -11.94
C ARG A 66 6.04 2.43 -11.97
N ILE A 67 5.08 2.68 -11.08
CA ILE A 67 3.79 1.97 -11.09
C ILE A 67 3.02 2.28 -12.38
N ALA A 68 2.94 3.56 -12.78
CA ALA A 68 2.29 3.93 -14.03
C ALA A 68 2.95 3.24 -15.23
N GLN A 69 4.28 3.21 -15.29
CA GLN A 69 5.04 2.54 -16.35
C GLN A 69 4.78 1.03 -16.40
N TYR A 70 4.62 0.37 -15.25
CA TYR A 70 4.20 -1.04 -15.23
C TYR A 70 2.78 -1.21 -15.78
N LEU A 71 1.83 -0.38 -15.31
CA LEU A 71 0.43 -0.46 -15.73
C LEU A 71 0.23 -0.17 -17.22
N THR A 72 1.09 0.65 -17.83
CA THR A 72 1.07 0.96 -19.27
C THR A 72 1.93 0.00 -20.10
N GLY A 73 2.59 -0.98 -19.49
CA GLY A 73 3.47 -1.93 -20.17
C GLY A 73 4.82 -1.37 -20.61
N GLU A 74 5.21 -0.19 -20.13
CA GLU A 74 6.54 0.40 -20.38
C GLU A 74 7.64 -0.30 -19.59
N LEU A 75 7.29 -0.88 -18.43
CA LEU A 75 8.19 -1.72 -17.62
C LEU A 75 7.53 -3.07 -17.30
N SER A 76 8.35 -4.12 -17.20
CA SER A 76 7.93 -5.35 -16.51
C SER A 76 7.76 -5.07 -15.00
N LEU A 77 7.04 -5.94 -14.29
CA LEU A 77 6.88 -5.82 -12.84
C LEU A 77 8.25 -5.82 -12.13
N ASP A 78 9.14 -6.73 -12.52
CA ASP A 78 10.47 -6.87 -11.92
C ASP A 78 11.34 -5.63 -12.17
N ASP A 79 11.25 -5.04 -13.37
CA ASP A 79 11.98 -3.80 -13.69
C ASP A 79 11.43 -2.60 -12.91
N ALA A 80 10.10 -2.51 -12.75
CA ALA A 80 9.47 -1.46 -11.97
C ALA A 80 9.88 -1.54 -10.50
N LEU A 81 9.87 -2.74 -9.91
CA LEU A 81 10.28 -2.99 -8.52
C LEU A 81 11.77 -2.73 -8.30
N THR A 82 12.63 -3.15 -9.22
CA THR A 82 14.08 -2.90 -9.16
C THR A 82 14.39 -1.40 -9.18
N ARG A 83 13.65 -0.62 -9.98
CA ARG A 83 13.87 0.83 -10.12
C ARG A 83 13.18 1.68 -9.04
N LEU A 84 12.39 1.04 -8.18
CA LEU A 84 11.67 1.64 -7.05
C LEU A 84 12.51 1.66 -5.76
N GLN A 85 13.47 0.74 -5.64
CA GLN A 85 14.40 0.60 -4.51
C GLN A 85 15.55 1.61 -4.60
#